data_AF-W9G8W7-F1
#
_entry.id   AF-W9G8W7-F1
#
_cell.length_a   1.000
_cell.length_b   1.000
_cell.length_c   1.000
_cell.angle_alpha   90.00
_cell.angle_beta   90.00
_cell.angle_gamma   90.00
#
_symmetry.space_group_name_H-M   'P 1'
#
loop_
_entity.id
_entity.type
_entity.pdbx_description
1 polymer ?
#
loop_
_entity_poly.entity_id
_entity_poly.type
_entity_poly.pdbx_seq_one_letter_code
_entity_poly.pdbx_strand_id
1 'polypeptide(L)'
;MVREKGTPGLAHARSETSPWWAPWQLMALVAVTVANYVWQVPYYLHFYARFGKSPGGLTVPLLLTFVWFGVGAALLVTRRRGGVPVMVSFLVVEAVFYLVHNLTGAAGRDLLTSDGVLLVASVLGYVNAFAAIVFVVWLLRTRRRTQAVAPQG
;
A
#
# COMPACT_ATOMS: atom_id res chain seq x y z
N MET A 1 8.54 66.86 -5.15
CA MET A 1 8.48 65.54 -5.82
C MET A 1 8.37 64.47 -4.74
N VAL A 2 7.14 64.05 -4.43
CA VAL A 2 6.83 63.06 -3.38
C VAL A 2 6.72 61.70 -4.06
N ARG A 3 7.55 60.75 -3.60
CA ARG A 3 7.60 59.38 -4.13
C ARG A 3 6.52 58.56 -3.42
N GLU A 4 5.35 58.42 -4.05
CA GLU A 4 4.33 57.48 -3.58
C GLU A 4 4.86 56.05 -3.66
N LYS A 5 5.09 55.44 -2.50
CA LYS A 5 5.37 54.01 -2.37
C LYS A 5 4.05 53.27 -2.55
N GLY A 6 3.86 52.71 -3.74
CA GLY A 6 2.82 51.72 -3.99
C GLY A 6 2.95 50.56 -3.01
N THR A 7 1.92 50.35 -2.21
CA THR A 7 1.75 49.19 -1.34
C THR A 7 1.67 47.94 -2.22
N PRO A 8 2.58 46.95 -2.06
CA PRO A 8 2.48 45.70 -2.80
C PRO A 8 1.21 44.98 -2.34
N GLY A 9 0.33 44.74 -3.32
CA GLY A 9 -0.90 44.00 -3.14
C GLY A 9 -0.63 42.71 -2.38
N LEU A 10 -1.46 42.49 -1.35
CA LEU A 10 -1.61 41.24 -0.63
C LEU A 10 -2.06 40.17 -1.63
N ALA A 11 -1.11 39.63 -2.38
CA ALA A 11 -1.29 38.44 -3.18
C ALA A 11 -1.64 37.34 -2.19
N HIS A 12 -2.91 36.96 -2.21
CA HIS A 12 -3.43 35.77 -1.55
C HIS A 12 -2.47 34.62 -1.83
N ALA A 13 -1.67 34.26 -0.82
CA ALA A 13 -1.05 32.96 -0.72
C ALA A 13 -2.20 31.96 -0.66
N ARG A 14 -2.73 31.58 -1.83
CA ARG A 14 -3.51 30.37 -1.98
C ARG A 14 -2.57 29.28 -1.50
N SER A 15 -2.80 28.80 -0.28
CA SER A 15 -2.25 27.53 0.15
C SER A 15 -2.81 26.50 -0.83
N GLU A 16 -2.06 26.25 -1.90
CA GLU A 16 -2.31 25.16 -2.82
C GLU A 16 -2.26 23.89 -1.97
N THR A 17 -3.43 23.44 -1.54
CA THR A 17 -3.63 22.14 -0.92
C THR A 17 -3.17 21.13 -1.95
N SER A 18 -1.96 20.64 -1.73
CA SER A 18 -1.22 19.86 -2.71
C SER A 18 -2.07 18.67 -3.20
N PRO A 19 -2.38 18.56 -4.51
CA PRO A 19 -3.38 17.64 -5.05
C PRO A 19 -2.99 16.15 -5.00
N TRP A 20 -1.84 15.82 -4.39
CA TRP A 20 -1.38 14.44 -4.28
C TRP A 20 -1.98 13.68 -3.07
N TRP A 21 -2.56 14.40 -2.11
CA TRP A 21 -3.08 13.77 -0.89
C TRP A 21 -4.51 13.30 -1.09
N ALA A 22 -4.68 11.99 -1.25
CA ALA A 22 -5.96 11.37 -1.49
C ALA A 22 -6.24 10.35 -0.36
N PRO A 23 -6.86 10.81 0.75
CA PRO A 23 -6.92 10.06 1.99
C PRO A 23 -7.72 8.76 1.86
N TRP A 24 -8.75 8.74 1.01
CA TRP A 24 -9.60 7.56 0.83
C TRP A 24 -8.87 6.40 0.14
N GLN A 25 -7.97 6.66 -0.81
CA GLN A 25 -7.19 5.61 -1.48
C GLN A 25 -6.24 4.95 -0.48
N LEU A 26 -5.61 5.74 0.38
CA LEU A 26 -4.75 5.21 1.44
C LEU A 26 -5.58 4.42 2.46
N MET A 27 -6.76 4.90 2.85
CA MET A 27 -7.66 4.16 3.74
C MET A 27 -8.11 2.84 3.13
N ALA A 28 -8.45 2.83 1.84
CA ALA A 28 -8.82 1.61 1.12
C ALA A 28 -7.66 0.61 1.08
N LEU A 29 -6.44 1.07 0.77
CA LEU A 29 -5.23 0.24 0.82
C LEU A 29 -5.01 -0.34 2.23
N VAL A 30 -5.07 0.51 3.26
CA VAL A 30 -4.92 0.08 4.67
C VAL A 30 -5.97 -0.95 5.04
N ALA A 31 -7.25 -0.71 4.70
CA ALA A 31 -8.32 -1.64 5.02
C ALA A 31 -8.09 -3.02 4.39
N VAL A 32 -7.77 -3.06 3.09
CA VAL A 32 -7.51 -4.31 2.36
C VAL A 32 -6.27 -5.02 2.90
N THR A 33 -5.17 -4.30 3.12
CA THR A 33 -3.94 -4.88 3.65
C THR A 33 -4.15 -5.43 5.05
N VAL A 34 -4.75 -4.65 5.97
CA VAL A 34 -5.04 -5.12 7.33
C VAL A 34 -5.97 -6.33 7.31
N ALA A 35 -7.02 -6.33 6.49
CA ALA A 35 -7.90 -7.48 6.35
C ALA A 35 -7.13 -8.74 5.92
N ASN A 36 -6.22 -8.61 4.95
CA ASN A 36 -5.34 -9.71 4.52
C ASN A 36 -4.48 -10.24 5.68
N TYR A 37 -3.80 -9.35 6.44
CA TYR A 37 -2.98 -9.76 7.59
C TYR A 37 -3.79 -10.39 8.73
N VAL A 38 -4.97 -9.84 9.05
CA VAL A 38 -5.84 -10.39 10.08
C VAL A 38 -6.31 -11.78 9.69
N TRP A 39 -6.64 -12.00 8.42
CA TRP A 39 -7.09 -13.31 7.93
C TRP A 39 -5.98 -14.36 7.87
N GLN A 40 -4.70 -13.97 7.93
CA GLN A 40 -3.64 -14.93 8.11
C GLN A 40 -3.80 -15.72 9.41
N VAL A 41 -4.33 -15.12 10.49
CA VAL A 41 -4.52 -15.82 11.78
C VAL A 41 -5.41 -17.07 11.65
N PRO A 42 -6.67 -16.99 11.16
CA PRO A 42 -7.49 -18.18 10.97
C PRO A 42 -6.87 -19.14 9.94
N TYR A 43 -6.19 -18.64 8.90
CA TYR A 43 -5.47 -19.48 7.94
C TYR A 43 -4.38 -20.33 8.62
N TYR A 44 -3.54 -19.73 9.46
CA TYR A 44 -2.48 -20.44 10.19
C TYR A 44 -3.04 -21.48 11.16
N LEU A 45 -4.08 -21.11 11.92
CA LEU A 45 -4.73 -22.02 12.87
C LEU A 45 -5.35 -23.21 12.15
N HIS A 46 -6.06 -22.96 11.06
CA HIS A 46 -6.68 -23.99 10.23
C HIS A 46 -5.65 -24.92 9.59
N PHE A 47 -4.58 -24.35 9.03
CA PHE A 47 -3.49 -25.13 8.45
C PHE A 47 -2.80 -26.02 9.48
N TYR A 48 -2.52 -25.47 10.67
CA TYR A 48 -1.94 -26.23 11.78
C TYR A 48 -2.87 -27.38 12.22
N ALA A 49 -4.16 -27.11 12.39
CA ALA A 49 -5.14 -28.12 12.77
C ALA A 49 -5.27 -29.24 11.72
N ARG A 50 -5.21 -28.89 10.43
CA ARG A 50 -5.40 -29.85 9.32
C ARG A 50 -4.17 -30.71 9.03
N PHE A 51 -2.97 -30.14 9.12
CA PHE A 51 -1.74 -30.82 8.69
C PHE A 51 -0.79 -31.16 9.83
N GLY A 52 -1.13 -30.79 11.06
CA GLY A 52 -0.29 -31.01 12.26
C GLY A 52 1.06 -30.30 12.21
N LYS A 53 1.25 -29.40 11.24
CA LYS A 53 2.48 -28.66 11.00
C LYS A 53 2.12 -27.18 10.87
N SER A 54 2.89 -26.34 11.54
CA SER A 54 2.86 -24.91 11.23
C SER A 54 3.42 -24.72 9.82
N PRO A 55 2.91 -23.78 9.01
CA PRO A 55 3.63 -23.23 7.86
C PRO A 55 4.92 -22.56 8.38
N GLY A 56 5.92 -23.41 8.64
CA GLY A 56 7.08 -23.11 9.47
C GLY A 56 7.84 -21.91 8.95
N GLY A 57 8.00 -20.90 9.81
CA GLY A 57 8.88 -19.76 9.59
C GLY A 57 8.27 -18.55 8.89
N LEU A 58 7.02 -18.60 8.42
CA LEU A 58 6.39 -17.46 7.72
C LEU A 58 5.80 -16.40 8.65
N THR A 59 5.59 -16.70 9.93
CA THR A 59 5.07 -15.73 10.92
C THR A 59 5.98 -14.52 11.09
N VAL A 60 7.30 -14.71 11.16
CA VAL A 60 8.26 -13.62 11.35
C VAL A 60 8.32 -12.71 10.10
N PRO A 61 8.50 -13.23 8.86
CA PRO A 61 8.35 -12.45 7.65
C PRO A 61 7.04 -11.67 7.58
N LEU A 62 5.91 -12.30 7.95
CA LEU A 62 4.61 -11.64 7.94
C LEU A 62 4.56 -10.44 8.89
N LEU A 63 5.07 -10.59 10.11
CA LEU A 63 5.15 -9.46 11.05
C LEU A 63 6.06 -8.34 10.51
N LEU A 64 7.19 -8.69 9.90
CA LEU A 64 8.11 -7.72 9.31
C LEU A 64 7.47 -6.96 8.15
N THR A 65 6.74 -7.64 7.27
CA THR A 65 6.05 -7.01 6.14
C THR A 65 4.88 -6.13 6.63
N PHE A 66 4.19 -6.53 7.70
CA PHE A 66 3.17 -5.67 8.34
C PHE A 66 3.77 -4.41 8.93
N VAL A 67 4.89 -4.51 9.66
CA VAL A 67 5.61 -3.35 10.20
C VAL A 67 6.11 -2.45 9.08
N TRP A 68 6.65 -3.03 7.99
CA TRP A 68 7.09 -2.27 6.82
C TRP A 68 5.93 -1.47 6.21
N PHE A 69 4.78 -2.10 6.00
CA PHE A 69 3.58 -1.40 5.55
C PHE A 69 3.20 -0.26 6.49
N GLY A 70 3.16 -0.52 7.81
CA GLY A 70 2.85 0.47 8.83
C GLY A 70 3.78 1.68 8.80
N VAL A 71 5.09 1.45 8.66
CA VAL A 71 6.10 2.51 8.51
C VAL A 71 5.84 3.32 7.24
N GLY A 72 5.62 2.67 6.09
CA GLY A 72 5.30 3.33 4.83
C GLY A 72 4.04 4.20 4.93
N ALA A 73 2.97 3.66 5.53
CA ALA A 73 1.71 4.36 5.72
C ALA A 73 1.86 5.56 6.66
N ALA A 74 2.52 5.40 7.81
CA ALA A 74 2.77 6.49 8.75
C ALA A 74 3.60 7.61 8.14
N LEU A 75 4.64 7.27 7.37
CA LEU A 75 5.46 8.26 6.66
C LEU A 75 4.68 8.99 5.57
N LEU A 76 3.74 8.33 4.88
CA LEU A 76 2.83 8.97 3.92
C LEU A 76 1.87 9.93 4.63
N VAL A 77 1.21 9.50 5.72
CA VAL A 77 0.29 10.33 6.52
C VAL A 77 0.98 11.57 7.08
N THR A 78 2.19 11.40 7.61
CA THR A 78 3.00 12.49 8.14
C THR A 78 3.74 13.30 7.07
N ARG A 79 3.51 12.98 5.78
CA ARG A 79 4.09 13.66 4.61
C ARG A 79 5.61 13.75 4.63
N ARG A 80 6.30 12.75 5.20
CA ARG A 80 7.77 12.70 5.26
C ARG A 80 8.35 12.27 3.92
N ARG A 81 9.53 12.80 3.58
CA ARG A 81 10.24 12.58 2.30
C ARG A 81 10.46 11.10 1.94
N GLY A 82 10.52 10.21 2.93
CA GLY A 82 10.68 8.76 2.75
C GLY A 82 9.38 7.96 2.56
N GLY A 83 8.19 8.56 2.71
CA GLY A 83 6.94 7.81 2.70
C GLY A 83 6.62 7.13 1.37
N VAL A 84 6.76 7.86 0.27
CA VAL A 84 6.51 7.31 -1.08
C VAL A 84 7.47 6.16 -1.41
N PRO A 85 8.81 6.30 -1.30
CA PRO A 85 9.71 5.20 -1.65
C PRO A 85 9.54 3.96 -0.74
N VAL A 86 9.30 4.15 0.56
CA VAL A 86 9.07 3.02 1.50
C VAL A 86 7.76 2.30 1.21
N MET A 87 6.68 3.04 0.91
CA MET A 87 5.41 2.44 0.53
C MET A 87 5.53 1.71 -0.81
N VAL A 88 6.12 2.33 -1.82
CA VAL A 88 6.28 1.71 -3.15
C VAL A 88 7.11 0.42 -3.05
N SER A 89 8.19 0.41 -2.26
CA SER A 89 9.01 -0.79 -2.11
C SER A 89 8.25 -1.94 -1.46
N PHE A 90 7.44 -1.67 -0.43
CA PHE A 90 6.53 -2.65 0.15
C PHE A 90 5.53 -3.20 -0.90
N LEU A 91 4.83 -2.31 -1.62
CA LEU A 91 3.81 -2.71 -2.58
C LEU A 91 4.36 -3.50 -3.77
N VAL A 92 5.61 -3.21 -4.19
CA VAL A 92 6.30 -4.00 -5.22
C VAL A 92 6.59 -5.40 -4.73
N VAL A 93 7.12 -5.55 -3.51
CA VAL A 93 7.38 -6.87 -2.91
C VAL A 93 6.08 -7.67 -2.78
N GLU A 94 5.00 -7.03 -2.32
CA GLU A 94 3.68 -7.65 -2.20
C GLU A 94 3.16 -8.14 -3.56
N ALA A 95 3.24 -7.29 -4.59
CA ALA A 95 2.80 -7.64 -5.94
C ALA A 95 3.63 -8.79 -6.54
N VAL A 96 4.95 -8.79 -6.34
CA VAL A 96 5.85 -9.86 -6.80
C VAL A 96 5.56 -11.17 -6.07
N PHE A 97 5.35 -11.12 -4.75
CA PHE A 97 4.99 -12.29 -3.95
C PHE A 97 3.73 -12.97 -4.49
N TYR A 98 2.66 -12.21 -4.73
CA TYR A 98 1.43 -12.76 -5.29
C TYR A 98 1.57 -13.20 -6.74
N LEU A 99 2.40 -12.55 -7.54
CA LEU A 99 2.71 -13.02 -8.89
C LEU A 99 3.36 -14.40 -8.86
N VAL A 100 4.36 -14.60 -8.00
CA VAL A 100 5.04 -15.91 -7.81
C VAL A 100 4.06 -16.96 -7.27
N HIS A 101 3.21 -16.60 -6.30
CA HIS A 101 2.15 -17.48 -5.78
C HIS A 101 1.20 -17.98 -6.89
N ASN A 102 0.83 -17.08 -7.81
CA ASN A 102 0.00 -17.44 -8.96
C ASN A 102 0.74 -18.33 -9.98
N LEU A 103 1.97 -17.97 -10.34
CA LEU A 103 2.76 -18.70 -11.35
C LEU A 103 3.16 -20.10 -10.90
N THR A 104 3.33 -20.33 -9.60
CA THR A 104 3.62 -21.66 -9.02
C THR A 104 2.38 -22.56 -8.96
N GLY A 105 1.22 -22.09 -9.42
CA GLY A 105 -0.04 -22.83 -9.43
C GLY A 105 -0.62 -23.06 -8.04
N ALA A 106 -0.15 -22.34 -7.01
CA ALA A 106 -0.75 -22.36 -5.68
C ALA A 106 -2.16 -21.75 -5.74
N ALA A 107 -2.32 -20.68 -6.53
CA ALA A 107 -3.59 -20.05 -6.84
C ALA A 107 -4.68 -21.00 -7.36
N GLY A 108 -4.34 -21.81 -8.36
CA GLY A 108 -5.28 -22.79 -8.93
C GLY A 108 -5.65 -23.87 -7.91
N ARG A 109 -4.70 -24.28 -7.05
CA ARG A 109 -4.96 -25.24 -5.98
C ARG A 109 -5.88 -24.65 -4.92
N ASP A 110 -5.67 -23.41 -4.50
CA ASP A 110 -6.47 -22.75 -3.47
C ASP A 110 -7.93 -22.56 -3.91
N LEU A 111 -8.15 -22.08 -5.15
CA LEU A 111 -9.48 -21.81 -5.70
C LEU A 111 -10.29 -23.08 -6.00
N LEU A 112 -9.63 -24.21 -6.22
CA LEU A 112 -10.27 -25.51 -6.45
C LEU A 112 -10.50 -26.29 -5.15
N THR A 113 -10.05 -25.77 -4.00
CA THR A 113 -10.36 -26.40 -2.71
C THR A 113 -11.79 -26.11 -2.29
N SER A 114 -12.47 -27.11 -1.71
CA SER A 114 -13.75 -26.93 -1.00
C SER A 114 -13.58 -26.29 0.39
N ASP A 115 -12.41 -25.69 0.65
CA ASP A 115 -12.01 -25.19 1.95
C ASP A 115 -12.20 -23.67 2.02
N GLY A 116 -13.26 -23.24 2.70
CA GLY A 116 -13.63 -21.82 2.78
C GLY A 116 -12.56 -20.93 3.40
N VAL A 117 -11.72 -21.44 4.31
CA VAL A 117 -10.67 -20.65 4.97
C VAL A 117 -9.56 -20.33 3.98
N LEU A 118 -9.12 -21.34 3.21
CA LEU A 118 -8.13 -21.18 2.16
C LEU A 118 -8.64 -20.26 1.05
N LEU A 119 -9.89 -20.45 0.62
CA LEU A 119 -10.51 -19.61 -0.40
C LEU A 119 -10.51 -18.13 -0.01
N VAL A 120 -10.96 -17.79 1.21
CA VAL A 120 -10.98 -16.39 1.67
C VAL A 120 -9.56 -15.82 1.79
N ALA A 121 -8.59 -16.62 2.26
CA ALA A 121 -7.20 -16.19 2.34
C ALA A 121 -6.63 -15.84 0.96
N SER A 122 -6.92 -16.65 -0.05
CA SER A 122 -6.47 -16.40 -1.43
C SER A 122 -7.20 -15.20 -2.05
N VAL A 123 -8.52 -15.06 -1.85
CA VAL A 123 -9.28 -13.90 -2.34
C VAL A 123 -8.77 -12.60 -1.73
N LEU A 124 -8.60 -12.53 -0.41
CA LEU A 124 -8.05 -11.34 0.26
C LEU A 124 -6.65 -11.02 -0.24
N GLY A 125 -5.85 -12.06 -0.49
CA GLY A 125 -4.54 -11.90 -1.08
C GLY A 125 -4.56 -11.29 -2.49
N TYR A 126 -5.45 -11.73 -3.37
CA TYR A 126 -5.60 -11.16 -4.71
C TYR A 126 -6.12 -9.73 -4.67
N VAL A 127 -7.08 -9.43 -3.81
CA VAL A 127 -7.59 -8.07 -3.63
C VAL A 127 -6.47 -7.15 -3.13
N ASN A 128 -5.62 -7.64 -2.21
CA ASN A 128 -4.46 -6.89 -1.72
C ASN A 128 -3.41 -6.66 -2.82
N ALA A 129 -3.07 -7.68 -3.60
CA ALA A 129 -2.15 -7.55 -4.73
C ALA A 129 -2.67 -6.55 -5.78
N PHE A 130 -3.95 -6.63 -6.12
CA PHE A 130 -4.60 -5.70 -7.04
C PHE A 130 -4.56 -4.26 -6.50
N ALA A 131 -4.94 -4.06 -5.23
CA ALA A 131 -4.87 -2.77 -4.57
C ALA A 131 -3.45 -2.21 -4.56
N ALA A 132 -2.43 -3.05 -4.32
CA ALA A 132 -1.03 -2.66 -4.34
C ALA A 132 -0.59 -2.16 -5.72
N ILE A 133 -0.92 -2.89 -6.79
CA ILE A 133 -0.59 -2.48 -8.17
C ILE A 133 -1.26 -1.15 -8.50
N VAL A 134 -2.57 -1.02 -8.24
CA VAL A 134 -3.33 0.21 -8.52
C VAL A 134 -2.74 1.40 -7.76
N PHE A 135 -2.41 1.21 -6.48
CA PHE A 135 -1.88 2.28 -5.64
C PHE A 135 -0.46 2.69 -6.04
N VAL A 136 0.41 1.75 -6.44
CA VAL A 136 1.73 2.07 -7.00
C VAL A 136 1.59 2.90 -8.28
N VAL A 137 0.74 2.49 -9.22
CA VAL A 137 0.51 3.23 -10.46
C VAL A 137 0.01 4.64 -10.17
N TRP A 138 -0.93 4.77 -9.23
CA TRP A 138 -1.44 6.07 -8.79
C TRP A 138 -0.36 6.95 -8.16
N LEU A 139 0.42 6.43 -7.21
CA LEU A 139 1.52 7.15 -6.56
C LEU A 139 2.55 7.66 -7.57
N LEU A 140 2.96 6.80 -8.51
CA LEU A 140 3.96 7.14 -9.53
C LEU A 140 3.44 8.19 -10.52
N ARG A 141 2.18 8.10 -10.94
CA ARG A 141 1.55 9.11 -11.82
C ARG A 141 1.43 10.46 -11.12
N THR A 142 1.01 10.46 -9.87
CA THR A 142 0.85 11.68 -9.06
C THR A 142 2.20 12.36 -8.82
N ARG A 143 3.25 11.60 -8.46
CA ARG A 143 4.60 12.13 -8.28
C ARG A 143 5.13 12.79 -9.55
N ARG A 144 4.95 12.16 -10.71
CA ARG A 144 5.38 12.72 -12.02
C ARG A 144 4.67 14.03 -12.33
N ARG A 145 3.36 14.13 -12.08
CA ARG A 145 2.58 15.37 -12.28
C ARG A 145 3.09 16.51 -11.40
N THR A 146 3.36 16.24 -10.12
CA THR A 146 3.89 17.26 -9.21
C THR A 146 5.29 17.73 -9.62
N GLN A 147 6.15 16.83 -10.10
CA GLN A 147 7.48 17.20 -10.61
C GLN A 147 7.45 17.99 -11.92
N ALA A 148 6.46 17.74 -12.78
CA ALA A 148 6.31 18.45 -14.05
C ALA A 148 5.79 19.90 -13.89
N VAL A 149 5.13 20.21 -12.76
CA VAL A 149 4.57 21.53 -12.47
C VAL A 149 5.53 22.42 -11.68
N ALA A 150 6.51 21.85 -10.97
CA ALA A 150 7.57 22.63 -10.34
C ALA A 150 8.54 23.13 -11.43
N PRO A 151 8.62 24.45 -11.71
CA PRO A 151 9.66 24.97 -12.59
C PRO A 151 11.01 24.66 -11.94
N GLN A 152 11.98 24.25 -12.76
CA GLN A 152 13.37 24.13 -12.34
C GLN A 152 13.86 25.53 -11.93
N GLY A 153 13.84 25.81 -10.63
CA GLY A 153 14.45 26.97 -10.00
C GLY A 153 15.82 26.60 -9.48
#